data_AF-A0A3Q0IMM6-F1
#
_entry.id   AF-A0A3Q0IMM6-F1
#
_cell.length_a   1.000
_cell.length_b   1.000
_cell.length_c   1.000
_cell.angle_alpha   90.00
_cell.angle_beta   90.00
_cell.angle_gamma   90.00
#
_symmetry.space_group_name_H-M   'P 1'
#
loop_
_entity.id
_entity.type
_entity.pdbx_description
1 polymer ?
#
loop_
_entity_poly.entity_id
_entity_poly.type
_entity_poly.pdbx_seq_one_letter_code
_entity_poly.pdbx_strand_id
1 'polypeptide(L)'
;YRNAGREVIAVLSEFSNIVERASIDEAYIDLTDVVHERMKSIGHIAASQLSNTFVVGFGPDNNDEDARKAGVMEWLGQVYSDTDTSLMENTEDFQELAIAGVIVEEIRAAVLSKTQFHCSAGIAHNKVK
;
A
#
# COMPACT_ATOMS: atom_id res chain seq x y z
N TYR A 1 10.34 22.35 -10.05
CA TYR A 1 9.87 20.98 -10.34
C TYR A 1 10.97 19.92 -10.25
N ARG A 2 12.05 19.97 -11.03
CA ARG A 2 13.10 18.92 -10.98
C ARG A 2 13.76 18.73 -9.60
N ASN A 3 13.98 19.80 -8.84
CA ASN A 3 14.52 19.72 -7.47
C ASN A 3 13.52 19.07 -6.51
N ALA A 4 12.27 19.53 -6.49
CA ALA A 4 11.18 18.94 -5.71
C ALA A 4 11.00 17.44 -5.99
N GLY A 5 11.04 17.02 -7.26
CA GLY A 5 10.98 15.59 -7.61
C GLY A 5 12.17 14.79 -7.05
N ARG A 6 13.37 15.37 -6.95
CA ARG A 6 14.51 14.71 -6.30
C ARG A 6 14.32 14.55 -4.79
N GLU A 7 13.70 15.53 -4.13
CA GLU A 7 13.41 15.46 -2.70
C GLU A 7 12.43 14.33 -2.40
N VAL A 8 11.36 14.18 -3.20
CA VAL A 8 10.41 13.06 -3.06
C VAL A 8 11.11 11.72 -3.29
N ILE A 9 11.90 11.58 -4.36
CA ILE A 9 12.66 10.34 -4.64
C ILE A 9 13.62 9.98 -3.50
N ALA A 10 14.26 10.98 -2.88
CA ALA A 10 15.13 10.76 -1.73
C ALA A 10 14.37 10.15 -0.55
N VAL A 11 13.14 10.64 -0.26
CA VAL A 11 12.28 10.06 0.77
C VAL A 11 11.88 8.63 0.42
N LEU A 12 11.46 8.36 -0.83
CA LEU A 12 11.08 7.01 -1.26
C LEU A 12 12.24 6.01 -1.10
N SER A 13 13.47 6.46 -1.35
CA SER A 13 14.68 5.63 -1.25
C SER A 13 15.07 5.26 0.19
N GLU A 14 14.44 5.86 1.21
CA GLU A 14 14.61 5.45 2.60
C GLU A 14 13.83 4.18 2.94
N PHE A 15 12.77 3.87 2.18
CA PHE A 15 11.87 2.75 2.43
C PHE A 15 12.21 1.50 1.62
N SER A 16 12.81 1.66 0.45
CA SER A 16 13.27 0.56 -0.39
C SER A 16 14.54 0.92 -1.13
N ASN A 17 15.40 -0.09 -1.32
CA ASN A 17 16.60 0.02 -2.14
C ASN A 17 16.30 0.05 -3.64
N ILE A 18 15.07 -0.29 -4.05
CA ILE A 18 14.66 -0.41 -5.45
C ILE A 18 13.57 0.61 -5.74
N VAL A 19 14.00 1.79 -6.17
CA VAL A 19 13.12 2.89 -6.63
C VAL A 19 13.45 3.23 -8.08
N GLU A 20 12.48 3.02 -8.97
CA GLU A 20 12.57 3.34 -10.39
C GLU A 20 11.80 4.61 -10.68
N ARG A 21 12.49 5.69 -11.04
CA ARG A 21 11.85 6.93 -11.46
C ARG A 21 11.22 6.75 -12.85
N ALA A 22 9.90 6.85 -12.94
CA ALA A 22 9.14 6.72 -14.19
C ALA A 22 9.00 8.07 -14.91
N SER A 23 8.79 9.15 -14.16
CA SER A 23 8.58 10.50 -14.72
C SER A 23 9.10 11.60 -13.78
N ILE A 24 8.66 12.85 -13.96
CA ILE A 24 9.13 13.95 -13.10
C ILE A 24 8.63 13.81 -11.66
N ASP A 25 7.43 13.27 -11.50
CA ASP A 25 6.62 13.17 -10.28
C ASP A 25 6.13 11.74 -9.98
N GLU A 26 6.47 10.75 -10.80
CA GLU A 26 6.11 9.34 -10.57
C GLU A 26 7.33 8.43 -10.46
N ALA A 27 7.21 7.43 -9.59
CA ALA A 27 8.18 6.37 -9.41
C ALA A 27 7.50 5.06 -9.04
N TYR A 28 8.13 3.95 -9.40
CA TYR A 28 7.76 2.63 -8.94
C TYR A 28 8.71 2.18 -7.84
N ILE A 29 8.18 1.50 -6.84
CA ILE A 29 8.93 1.01 -5.69
C ILE A 29 8.70 -0.49 -5.61
N ASP A 30 9.78 -1.26 -5.54
CA ASP A 30 9.67 -2.67 -5.19
C ASP A 30 9.68 -2.78 -3.66
N LEU A 31 8.63 -3.37 -3.10
CA LEU A 31 8.45 -3.51 -1.66
C LEU A 31 8.57 -4.96 -1.18
N THR A 32 8.88 -5.92 -2.05
CA THR A 32 8.85 -7.37 -1.73
C THR A 32 9.66 -7.69 -0.47
N ASP A 33 10.94 -7.29 -0.43
CA ASP A 33 11.81 -7.56 0.73
C ASP A 33 11.28 -6.90 2.02
N VAL A 34 10.75 -5.69 1.90
CA VAL A 34 10.25 -4.89 3.04
C VAL A 34 8.99 -5.52 3.62
N VAL A 35 8.09 -5.97 2.73
CA VAL A 35 6.85 -6.67 3.08
C VAL A 35 7.17 -7.99 3.76
N HIS A 36 8.06 -8.81 3.18
CA HIS A 36 8.46 -10.10 3.76
C HIS A 36 9.11 -9.95 5.14
N GLU A 37 9.94 -8.92 5.35
CA GLU A 37 10.52 -8.65 6.66
C GLU A 37 9.45 -8.23 7.67
N ARG A 38 8.51 -7.36 7.28
CA ARG A 38 7.41 -6.93 8.14
C ARG A 38 6.48 -8.10 8.48
N MET A 39 6.24 -9.01 7.54
CA MET A 39 5.38 -10.18 7.70
C MET A 39 5.85 -11.14 8.81
N LYS A 40 7.16 -11.19 9.10
CA LYS A 40 7.72 -12.01 10.19
C LYS A 40 7.29 -11.57 11.59
N SER A 41 6.84 -10.33 11.75
CA SER A 41 6.56 -9.72 13.06
C SER A 41 5.18 -9.07 13.19
N ILE A 42 4.54 -8.75 12.06
CA ILE A 42 3.24 -8.09 12.06
C ILE A 42 2.11 -9.11 12.26
N GLY A 43 1.15 -8.76 13.11
CA GLY A 43 -0.09 -9.52 13.26
C GLY A 43 -1.13 -9.15 12.19
N HIS A 44 -2.40 -9.43 12.49
CA HIS A 44 -3.50 -9.03 11.61
C HIS A 44 -3.56 -7.50 11.48
N ILE A 45 -3.70 -7.03 10.24
CA ILE A 45 -3.86 -5.61 9.94
C ILE A 45 -5.26 -5.13 10.36
N ALA A 46 -5.31 -4.00 11.06
CA ALA A 46 -6.55 -3.31 11.36
C ALA A 46 -6.90 -2.28 10.28
N ALA A 47 -8.19 -2.08 10.00
CA ALA A 47 -8.65 -1.10 9.01
C ALA A 47 -8.20 0.36 9.31
N SER A 48 -7.88 0.68 10.57
CA SER A 48 -7.33 1.99 10.95
C SER A 48 -5.90 2.23 10.43
N GLN A 49 -5.15 1.17 10.12
CA GLN A 49 -3.81 1.26 9.53
C GLN A 49 -3.86 1.54 8.01
N LEU A 50 -5.05 1.45 7.41
CA LEU A 50 -5.31 1.63 5.98
C LEU A 50 -6.32 2.77 5.78
N SER A 51 -6.08 3.91 6.44
CA SER A 51 -7.06 4.99 6.59
C SER A 51 -7.35 5.78 5.32
N ASN A 52 -6.44 5.79 4.35
CA ASN A 52 -6.60 6.42 3.02
C ASN A 52 -6.53 5.39 1.89
N THR A 53 -6.75 4.12 2.20
CA THR A 53 -6.65 3.00 1.25
C THR A 53 -8.03 2.58 0.77
N PHE A 54 -8.14 2.35 -0.55
CA PHE A 54 -9.30 1.77 -1.22
C PHE A 54 -8.90 0.40 -1.79
N VAL A 55 -9.76 -0.60 -1.63
CA VAL A 55 -9.54 -1.94 -2.18
C VAL A 55 -10.46 -2.12 -3.38
N VAL A 56 -9.88 -2.24 -4.57
CA VAL A 56 -10.67 -2.40 -5.81
C VAL A 56 -11.51 -3.67 -5.72
N GLY A 57 -12.80 -3.55 -6.04
CA GLY A 57 -13.78 -4.65 -5.94
C GLY A 57 -14.48 -4.74 -4.58
N PHE A 58 -14.08 -3.93 -3.59
CA PHE A 58 -14.72 -3.86 -2.28
C PHE A 58 -15.26 -2.46 -2.01
N GLY A 59 -16.55 -2.37 -1.71
CA GLY A 59 -17.26 -1.10 -1.56
C GLY A 59 -17.66 -0.45 -2.90
N PRO A 60 -18.49 0.60 -2.85
CA PRO A 60 -18.93 1.34 -4.03
C PRO A 60 -17.81 2.23 -4.60
N ASP A 61 -17.89 2.51 -5.90
CA ASP A 61 -16.98 3.45 -6.59
C ASP A 61 -17.39 4.91 -6.28
N ASN A 62 -17.14 5.33 -5.04
CA ASN A 62 -17.33 6.70 -4.59
C ASN A 62 -16.34 7.04 -3.46
N ASN A 63 -16.26 8.33 -3.11
CA ASN A 63 -15.35 8.83 -2.07
C ASN A 63 -16.03 8.89 -0.68
N ASP A 64 -16.97 8.00 -0.40
CA ASP A 64 -17.60 7.94 0.92
C ASP A 64 -16.69 7.21 1.92
N GLU A 65 -16.35 7.86 3.03
CA GLU A 65 -15.39 7.32 4.00
C GLU A 65 -15.92 6.11 4.76
N ASP A 66 -17.23 6.09 5.07
CA ASP A 66 -17.84 4.95 5.73
C ASP A 66 -17.86 3.74 4.79
N ALA A 67 -18.15 3.98 3.50
CA ALA A 67 -18.12 2.94 2.47
C ALA A 67 -16.70 2.42 2.19
N ARG A 68 -15.70 3.31 2.12
CA ARG A 68 -14.28 2.92 2.00
C ARG A 68 -13.85 2.06 3.18
N LYS A 69 -14.14 2.51 4.41
CA LYS A 69 -13.81 1.77 5.63
C LYS A 69 -14.51 0.41 5.67
N ALA A 70 -15.78 0.35 5.26
CA ALA A 70 -16.53 -0.91 5.16
C ALA A 70 -15.88 -1.87 4.15
N GLY A 71 -15.50 -1.39 2.96
CA GLY A 71 -14.81 -2.18 1.95
C GLY A 71 -13.46 -2.74 2.44
N VAL A 72 -12.65 -1.92 3.13
CA VAL A 72 -11.40 -2.38 3.75
C VAL A 72 -11.66 -3.44 4.83
N MET A 73 -12.65 -3.24 5.70
CA MET A 73 -12.99 -4.21 6.75
C MET A 73 -13.48 -5.54 6.16
N GLU A 74 -14.31 -5.49 5.12
CA GLU A 74 -14.78 -6.68 4.41
C GLU A 74 -13.62 -7.44 3.76
N TRP A 75 -12.74 -6.75 3.05
CA TRP A 75 -11.58 -7.35 2.42
C TRP A 75 -10.64 -7.99 3.44
N LEU A 76 -10.25 -7.27 4.50
CA LEU A 76 -9.39 -7.81 5.56
C LEU A 76 -10.03 -9.02 6.26
N GLY A 77 -11.37 -9.02 6.39
CA GLY A 77 -12.12 -10.16 6.88
C GLY A 77 -11.91 -11.42 6.03
N GLN A 78 -11.82 -11.27 4.70
CA GLN A 78 -11.50 -12.38 3.80
C GLN A 78 -10.03 -12.78 3.87
N VAL A 79 -9.11 -11.80 3.90
CA VAL A 79 -7.64 -12.04 3.99
C VAL A 79 -7.26 -12.85 5.22
N TYR A 80 -7.92 -12.62 6.34
CA TYR A 80 -7.64 -13.29 7.62
C TYR A 80 -8.70 -14.32 8.03
N SER A 81 -9.56 -14.78 7.10
CA SER A 81 -10.53 -15.82 7.40
C SER A 81 -9.89 -17.21 7.39
N ASP A 82 -10.10 -17.98 8.45
CA ASP A 82 -9.60 -19.36 8.59
C ASP A 82 -10.48 -20.40 7.85
N THR A 83 -11.56 -19.96 7.19
CA THR A 83 -12.69 -20.82 6.80
C THR A 83 -12.84 -21.13 5.32
N ASP A 84 -12.17 -20.41 4.41
CA ASP A 84 -12.33 -20.62 2.97
C ASP A 84 -11.10 -21.27 2.33
N THR A 85 -11.19 -22.59 2.13
CA THR A 85 -10.12 -23.42 1.54
C THR A 85 -9.84 -23.09 0.06
N SER A 86 -10.75 -22.37 -0.63
CA SER A 86 -10.59 -22.00 -2.04
C SER A 86 -9.69 -20.78 -2.26
N LEU A 87 -9.49 -19.95 -1.23
CA LEU A 87 -8.60 -18.78 -1.26
C LEU A 87 -7.19 -19.08 -0.71
N MET A 88 -6.97 -20.28 -0.17
CA MET A 88 -5.68 -20.69 0.43
C MET A 88 -4.50 -20.63 -0.55
N GLU A 89 -4.75 -20.77 -1.85
CA GLU A 89 -3.69 -20.67 -2.86
C GLU A 89 -3.14 -19.24 -3.05
N ASN A 90 -3.87 -18.20 -2.59
CA ASN A 90 -3.46 -16.79 -2.72
C ASN A 90 -3.51 -16.00 -1.40
N THR A 91 -3.64 -16.68 -0.25
CA THR A 91 -3.74 -15.99 1.06
C THR A 91 -2.49 -15.17 1.36
N GLU A 92 -1.30 -15.70 1.07
CA GLU A 92 -0.03 -14.98 1.25
C GLU A 92 0.00 -13.72 0.38
N ASP A 93 -0.41 -13.80 -0.89
CA ASP A 93 -0.48 -12.66 -1.82
C ASP A 93 -1.36 -11.53 -1.28
N PHE A 94 -2.54 -11.85 -0.73
CA PHE A 94 -3.42 -10.83 -0.16
C PHE A 94 -2.87 -10.23 1.15
N GLN A 95 -2.20 -11.04 1.97
CA GLN A 95 -1.53 -10.56 3.18
C GLN A 95 -0.36 -9.63 2.83
N GLU A 96 0.42 -9.98 1.81
CA GLU A 96 1.49 -9.13 1.28
C GLU A 96 0.95 -7.78 0.82
N LEU A 97 -0.15 -7.77 0.06
CA LEU A 97 -0.80 -6.53 -0.38
C LEU A 97 -1.34 -5.70 0.80
N ALA A 98 -1.88 -6.33 1.84
CA ALA A 98 -2.36 -5.64 3.02
C ALA A 98 -1.22 -4.95 3.78
N ILE A 99 -0.10 -5.65 3.95
CA ILE A 99 1.11 -5.11 4.58
C ILE A 99 1.73 -4.02 3.71
N ALA A 100 1.79 -4.21 2.38
CA ALA A 100 2.24 -3.19 1.45
C ALA A 100 1.37 -1.93 1.54
N GLY A 101 0.05 -2.07 1.70
CA GLY A 101 -0.88 -0.97 1.98
C GLY A 101 -0.45 -0.14 3.19
N VAL A 102 -0.13 -0.79 4.31
CA VAL A 102 0.33 -0.12 5.52
C VAL A 102 1.67 0.60 5.29
N ILE A 103 2.62 -0.05 4.63
CA ILE A 103 3.93 0.55 4.32
C ILE A 103 3.76 1.77 3.40
N VAL A 104 2.84 1.72 2.44
CA VAL A 104 2.60 2.84 1.52
C VAL A 104 1.89 4.01 2.22
N GLU A 105 1.01 3.77 3.20
CA GLU A 105 0.50 4.84 4.08
C GLU A 105 1.66 5.52 4.85
N GLU A 106 2.60 4.74 5.39
CA GLU A 106 3.81 5.25 6.06
C GLU A 106 4.68 6.08 5.09
N ILE A 107 4.91 5.60 3.87
CA ILE A 107 5.66 6.30 2.82
C ILE A 107 5.00 7.64 2.48
N ARG A 108 3.68 7.65 2.23
CA ARG A 108 2.94 8.87 1.88
C ARG A 108 2.97 9.90 3.01
N ALA A 109 2.86 9.46 4.25
CA ALA A 109 3.02 10.31 5.43
C ALA A 109 4.44 10.90 5.55
N ALA A 110 5.48 10.11 5.24
CA ALA A 110 6.86 10.58 5.21
C ALA A 110 7.09 11.60 4.10
N VAL A 111 6.55 11.37 2.90
CA VAL A 111 6.60 12.35 1.79
C VAL A 111 5.95 13.67 2.22
N LEU A 112 4.73 13.61 2.78
CA LEU A 112 4.03 14.81 3.24
C LEU A 112 4.83 15.55 4.33
N SER A 113 5.29 14.84 5.36
CA SER A 113 6.01 15.48 6.48
C SER A 113 7.34 16.10 6.04
N LYS A 114 8.10 15.45 5.15
CA LYS A 114 9.44 15.90 4.74
C LYS A 114 9.45 16.89 3.58
N THR A 115 8.44 16.84 2.71
CA THR A 115 8.42 17.64 1.47
C THR A 115 7.22 18.58 1.35
N GLN A 116 6.21 18.42 2.22
CA GLN A 116 4.93 19.16 2.18
C GLN A 116 4.10 18.87 0.93
N PHE A 117 4.44 17.84 0.15
CA PHE A 117 3.66 17.39 -0.99
C PHE A 117 2.72 16.24 -0.63
N HIS A 118 1.48 16.33 -1.11
CA HIS A 118 0.58 15.19 -1.12
C HIS A 118 0.84 14.33 -2.35
N CYS A 119 0.65 13.01 -2.20
CA CYS A 119 0.73 12.06 -3.30
C CYS A 119 -0.36 10.98 -3.17
N SER A 120 -0.65 10.36 -4.31
CA SER A 120 -1.48 9.16 -4.42
C SER A 120 -0.58 7.97 -4.74
N ALA A 121 -1.05 6.74 -4.50
CA ALA A 121 -0.30 5.54 -4.81
C ALA A 121 -1.23 4.41 -5.24
N GLY A 122 -0.75 3.55 -6.13
CA GLY A 122 -1.36 2.27 -6.49
C GLY A 122 -0.46 1.12 -6.05
N ILE A 123 -1.06 0.03 -5.61
CA ILE A 123 -0.35 -1.14 -5.06
C ILE A 123 -0.89 -2.38 -5.77
N ALA A 124 0.00 -3.15 -6.38
CA ALA A 124 -0.31 -4.38 -7.08
C ALA A 124 0.97 -5.22 -7.19
N HIS A 125 0.84 -6.48 -7.60
CA HIS A 125 1.99 -7.38 -7.80
C HIS A 125 2.91 -6.97 -8.97
N ASN A 126 2.51 -6.01 -9.79
CA ASN A 126 3.31 -5.53 -10.90
C ASN A 126 2.92 -4.10 -11.32
N LYS A 127 3.79 -3.47 -12.11
CA LYS A 127 3.67 -2.08 -12.58
C LYS A 127 2.74 -1.92 -13.81
N VAL A 128 2.33 -3.05 -14.39
CA VAL A 128 1.75 -3.27 -15.74
C VAL A 128 2.60 -2.70 -16.90
N LYS A 129 2.96 -3.60 -17.82
CA LYS A 129 3.44 -3.34 -19.19
C LYS A 129 2.40 -3.83 -20.18
#